data_AF-A0A224B342-F1
#
_entry.id   AF-A0A224B342-F1
#
_cell.length_a   1.000
_cell.length_b   1.000
_cell.length_c   1.000
_cell.angle_alpha   90.00
_cell.angle_beta   90.00
_cell.angle_gamma   90.00
#
_symmetry.space_group_name_H-M   'P 1'
#
loop_
_entity.id
_entity.type
_entity.pdbx_description
1 polymer ?
#
loop_
_entity_poly.entity_id
_entity_poly.type
_entity_poly.pdbx_seq_one_letter_code
_entity_poly.pdbx_strand_id
1 'polypeptide(L)'
;MQDNSTKYLLYIQTATSNHLETNCVFLHCDYILKVPINKLVSYYAKLHLSSQSVLIETAKNILNINKLVPIYINAKTILFPLKHKRAPIQIYINAHYIVGMTAIENSTLIHFQEGIQLEVDEPFSLVSKKCHESLALKHFIENTISN
;
A
#
# COMPACT_ATOMS: atom_id res chain seq x y z
N MET A 1 9.97 0.95 20.01
CA MET A 1 10.90 1.17 18.88
C MET A 1 10.12 1.90 17.78
N GLN A 2 10.47 3.14 17.45
CA GLN A 2 9.91 3.79 16.26
C GLN A 2 10.55 3.11 15.04
N ASP A 3 9.79 2.21 14.41
CA ASP A 3 10.22 1.57 13.17
C ASP A 3 10.23 2.63 12.05
N ASN A 4 11.42 2.88 11.50
CA ASN A 4 11.62 3.80 10.38
C ASN A 4 11.47 3.10 9.02
N SER A 5 11.33 1.77 8.97
CA SER A 5 11.38 0.97 7.73
C SER A 5 10.30 1.31 6.71
N THR A 6 9.17 1.84 7.18
CA THR A 6 8.04 2.30 6.35
C THR A 6 7.76 3.79 6.53
N LYS A 7 8.59 4.50 7.29
CA LYS A 7 8.45 5.94 7.51
C LYS A 7 8.66 6.65 6.17
N TYR A 8 7.69 7.45 5.74
CA TYR A 8 7.66 8.12 4.43
C TYR A 8 7.55 7.20 3.20
N LEU A 9 7.19 5.92 3.38
CA LEU A 9 6.97 5.02 2.24
C LEU A 9 5.76 5.46 1.42
N LEU A 10 5.94 5.74 0.13
CA LEU A 10 4.87 6.13 -0.79
C LEU A 10 4.23 4.91 -1.46
N TYR A 11 5.05 4.04 -2.03
CA TYR A 11 4.61 2.79 -2.63
C TYR A 11 5.75 1.77 -2.78
N ILE A 12 5.37 0.51 -2.97
CA ILE A 12 6.28 -0.55 -3.39
C ILE A 12 5.76 -1.22 -4.66
N GLN A 13 6.66 -1.57 -5.56
CA GLN A 13 6.34 -2.18 -6.85
C GLN A 13 7.36 -3.26 -7.20
N THR A 14 6.93 -4.35 -7.82
CA THR A 14 7.87 -5.32 -8.41
C THR A 14 8.71 -4.64 -9.49
N ALA A 15 10.04 -4.69 -9.36
CA ALA A 15 10.95 -3.97 -10.25
C ALA A 15 10.92 -4.55 -11.68
N THR A 16 10.82 -5.87 -11.77
CA THR A 16 10.76 -6.63 -13.02
C THR A 16 9.75 -7.77 -12.90
N SER A 17 9.29 -8.28 -14.04
CA SER A 17 8.32 -9.39 -14.12
C SER A 17 8.80 -10.70 -13.50
N ASN A 18 10.10 -10.84 -13.20
CA ASN A 18 10.66 -12.01 -12.51
C ASN A 18 10.29 -12.08 -11.01
N HIS A 19 9.66 -11.04 -10.45
CA HIS A 19 9.23 -10.96 -9.04
C HIS A 19 10.35 -11.11 -7.99
N LEU A 20 11.62 -10.96 -8.36
CA LEU A 20 12.76 -11.13 -7.45
C LEU A 20 13.11 -9.86 -6.70
N GLU A 21 12.79 -8.71 -7.29
CA GLU A 21 13.20 -7.40 -6.80
C GLU A 21 11.99 -6.48 -6.60
N THR A 22 12.08 -5.60 -5.61
CA THR A 22 11.03 -4.65 -5.27
C THR A 22 11.61 -3.24 -5.23
N ASN A 23 11.08 -2.37 -6.07
CA ASN A 23 11.27 -0.93 -5.99
C ASN A 23 10.47 -0.42 -4.79
N CYS A 24 11.14 0.30 -3.90
CA CYS A 24 10.53 0.94 -2.75
C CYS A 24 10.78 2.43 -2.87
N VAL A 25 9.70 3.20 -2.93
CA VAL A 25 9.74 4.64 -3.21
C VAL A 25 9.27 5.39 -1.98
N PHE A 26 10.11 6.29 -1.50
CA PHE A 26 9.86 7.11 -0.31
C PHE A 26 9.85 8.58 -0.67
N LEU A 27 9.32 9.41 0.22
CA LEU A 27 9.28 10.86 0.04
C LEU A 27 10.66 11.48 -0.25
N HIS A 28 11.74 10.92 0.31
CA HIS A 28 13.08 11.51 0.26
C HIS A 28 14.15 10.61 -0.38
N CYS A 29 13.82 9.37 -0.72
CA CYS A 29 14.78 8.43 -1.31
C CYS A 29 14.08 7.22 -1.94
N ASP A 30 14.75 6.60 -2.90
CA ASP A 30 14.27 5.38 -3.56
C ASP A 30 15.35 4.30 -3.48
N TYR A 31 14.92 3.05 -3.34
CA TYR A 31 15.84 1.91 -3.37
C TYR A 31 15.21 0.67 -3.97
N ILE A 32 16.07 -0.20 -4.49
CA ILE A 32 15.68 -1.52 -5.02
C ILE A 32 16.14 -2.58 -4.02
N LEU A 33 15.20 -3.35 -3.47
CA LEU A 33 15.52 -4.51 -2.63
C LEU A 33 15.52 -5.77 -3.47
N LYS A 34 16.52 -6.63 -3.26
CA LYS A 34 16.59 -7.99 -3.82
C LYS A 34 15.70 -8.97 -3.06
N VAL A 35 14.44 -8.56 -2.86
CA VAL A 35 13.41 -9.29 -2.12
C VAL A 35 12.09 -9.21 -2.89
N PRO A 36 11.38 -10.33 -3.09
CA PRO A 36 10.03 -10.33 -3.66
C PRO A 36 9.05 -9.49 -2.83
N ILE A 37 8.17 -8.75 -3.50
CA ILE A 37 7.23 -7.81 -2.88
C ILE A 37 6.38 -8.44 -1.76
N ASN A 38 5.93 -9.68 -1.94
CA ASN A 38 5.13 -10.40 -0.93
C ASN A 38 5.95 -10.73 0.32
N LYS A 39 7.25 -11.04 0.16
CA LYS A 39 8.16 -11.23 1.30
C LYS A 39 8.41 -9.91 2.01
N LEU A 40 8.51 -8.81 1.27
CA LEU A 40 8.68 -7.48 1.84
C LEU A 40 7.45 -7.03 2.65
N VAL A 41 6.24 -7.20 2.11
CA VAL A 41 4.98 -6.92 2.84
C VAL A 41 4.89 -7.75 4.11
N SER A 42 5.22 -9.05 4.02
CA SER A 42 5.30 -9.92 5.20
C SER A 42 6.35 -9.46 6.22
N TYR A 43 7.48 -8.94 5.75
CA TYR A 43 8.53 -8.39 6.63
C TYR A 43 8.05 -7.13 7.36
N TYR A 44 7.39 -6.20 6.66
CA TYR A 44 6.81 -5.01 7.30
C TYR A 44 5.79 -5.37 8.38
N ALA A 45 4.93 -6.38 8.14
CA ALA A 45 4.01 -6.85 9.17
C ALA A 45 4.73 -7.38 10.43
N LYS A 46 5.83 -8.12 10.24
CA LYS A 46 6.63 -8.69 11.34
C LYS A 46 7.34 -7.64 12.18
N LEU A 47 7.77 -6.53 11.59
CA LEU A 47 8.36 -5.42 12.33
C LEU A 47 7.39 -4.80 13.34
N HIS A 48 6.09 -4.95 13.10
CA HIS A 48 5.01 -4.54 13.99
C HIS A 48 4.42 -5.71 14.79
N LEU A 49 5.19 -6.77 15.02
CA LEU A 49 4.81 -7.95 15.79
C LEU A 49 3.50 -8.61 15.31
N SER A 50 3.19 -8.49 14.03
CA SER A 50 2.01 -9.08 13.40
C SER A 50 2.40 -9.95 12.20
N SER A 51 1.41 -10.58 11.59
CA SER A 51 1.58 -11.33 10.35
C SER A 51 0.71 -10.74 9.24
N GLN A 52 1.17 -10.85 8.00
CA GLN A 52 0.40 -10.37 6.85
C GLN A 52 -0.99 -11.00 6.78
N SER A 53 -1.13 -12.28 7.14
CA SER A 53 -2.44 -12.96 7.15
C SER A 53 -3.40 -12.37 8.18
N VAL A 54 -2.93 -12.12 9.40
CA VAL A 54 -3.73 -11.52 10.49
C VAL A 54 -4.20 -10.11 10.10
N LEU A 55 -3.30 -9.29 9.55
CA LEU A 55 -3.65 -7.94 9.10
C LEU A 55 -4.70 -7.96 7.98
N ILE A 56 -4.54 -8.86 6.99
CA ILE A 56 -5.50 -9.03 5.89
C ILE A 56 -6.85 -9.51 6.42
N GLU A 57 -6.88 -10.52 7.29
CA GLU A 57 -8.12 -11.07 7.85
C GLU A 57 -8.91 -10.02 8.63
N THR A 58 -8.21 -9.25 9.48
CA THR A 58 -8.79 -8.13 10.22
C THR A 58 -9.42 -7.11 9.27
N ALA A 59 -8.69 -6.71 8.23
CA ALA A 59 -9.17 -5.77 7.22
C ALA A 59 -10.40 -6.28 6.45
N LYS A 60 -10.42 -7.58 6.09
CA LYS A 60 -11.58 -8.21 5.44
C LYS A 60 -12.83 -8.12 6.30
N ASN A 61 -12.70 -8.40 7.59
CA ASN A 61 -13.82 -8.42 8.53
C ASN A 61 -14.37 -7.01 8.77
N ILE A 62 -13.50 -6.01 8.96
CA ILE A 62 -13.91 -4.62 9.19
C ILE A 62 -14.57 -4.01 7.94
N LEU A 63 -13.99 -4.21 6.76
CA LEU A 63 -14.46 -3.58 5.52
C LEU A 63 -15.50 -4.42 4.76
N ASN A 64 -15.70 -5.69 5.14
CA ASN A 64 -16.52 -6.66 4.41
C ASN A 64 -16.12 -6.80 2.92
N ILE A 65 -14.82 -6.95 2.64
CA ILE A 65 -14.27 -7.10 1.29
C ILE A 65 -13.37 -8.34 1.17
N ASN A 66 -13.25 -8.88 -0.05
CA ASN A 66 -12.47 -10.10 -0.31
C ASN A 66 -11.36 -9.97 -1.35
N LYS A 67 -11.34 -8.86 -2.10
CA LYS A 67 -10.39 -8.62 -3.19
C LYS A 67 -9.64 -7.32 -2.94
N LEU A 68 -8.35 -7.33 -3.27
CA LEU A 68 -7.47 -6.17 -3.12
C LEU A 68 -7.61 -5.53 -1.74
N VAL A 69 -7.40 -6.37 -0.72
CA VAL A 69 -7.63 -6.01 0.68
C VAL A 69 -6.46 -5.14 1.16
N PRO A 70 -6.72 -3.97 1.77
CA PRO A 70 -5.67 -3.14 2.33
C PRO A 70 -5.04 -3.78 3.57
N ILE A 71 -3.83 -3.36 3.88
CA ILE A 71 -3.00 -3.87 4.97
C ILE A 71 -2.60 -2.67 5.82
N TYR A 72 -3.26 -2.52 6.97
CA TYR A 72 -2.89 -1.53 7.98
C TYR A 72 -1.66 -2.04 8.74
N ILE A 73 -0.55 -1.31 8.66
CA ILE A 73 0.71 -1.67 9.32
C ILE A 73 0.90 -0.79 10.56
N ASN A 74 0.75 0.53 10.41
CA ASN A 74 0.84 1.50 11.50
C ASN A 74 0.19 2.83 11.09
N ALA A 75 0.21 3.82 11.99
CA ALA A 75 -0.42 5.14 11.79
C ALA A 75 0.08 5.94 10.57
N LYS A 76 1.23 5.59 9.99
CA LYS A 76 1.81 6.23 8.79
C LYS A 76 1.87 5.30 7.58
N THR A 77 1.43 4.06 7.73
CA THR A 77 1.59 3.03 6.70
C THR A 77 0.33 2.17 6.60
N ILE A 78 -0.43 2.42 5.54
CA ILE A 78 -1.55 1.56 5.13
C ILE A 78 -1.47 1.29 3.63
N LEU A 79 -1.18 0.04 3.30
CA LEU A 79 -0.87 -0.38 1.94
C LEU A 79 -2.08 -1.03 1.29
N PHE A 80 -2.50 -0.58 0.11
CA PHE A 80 -3.49 -1.30 -0.69
C PHE A 80 -2.89 -1.79 -2.01
N PRO A 81 -3.17 -3.06 -2.39
CA PRO A 81 -2.77 -3.57 -3.69
C PRO A 81 -3.68 -3.04 -4.79
N LEU A 82 -3.12 -2.72 -5.95
CA LEU A 82 -3.90 -2.37 -7.15
C LEU A 82 -4.11 -3.56 -8.10
N LYS A 83 -3.22 -4.55 -8.05
CA LYS A 83 -3.24 -5.70 -8.96
C LYS A 83 -3.50 -6.99 -8.19
N HIS A 84 -4.09 -7.98 -8.86
CA HIS A 84 -4.23 -9.33 -8.30
C HIS A 84 -2.85 -9.98 -8.03
N LYS A 85 -2.78 -10.89 -7.06
CA LYS A 85 -1.52 -11.56 -6.65
C LYS A 85 -0.76 -12.29 -7.78
N ARG A 86 -1.45 -12.64 -8.87
CA ARG A 86 -0.89 -13.33 -10.04
C ARG A 86 -0.48 -12.38 -11.18
N ALA A 87 -0.66 -11.07 -11.02
CA ALA A 87 -0.26 -10.10 -12.03
C ALA A 87 1.28 -10.04 -12.13
N PRO A 88 1.84 -9.90 -13.35
CA PRO A 88 3.30 -9.82 -13.57
C PRO A 88 3.94 -8.63 -12.87
N ILE A 89 3.18 -7.53 -12.73
CA ILE A 89 3.58 -6.37 -11.95
C ILE A 89 2.61 -6.25 -10.79
N GLN A 90 3.14 -6.31 -9.57
CA GLN A 90 2.39 -6.03 -8.36
C GLN A 90 2.81 -4.68 -7.82
N ILE A 91 1.85 -3.95 -7.28
CA ILE A 91 2.06 -2.65 -6.68
C ILE A 91 1.17 -2.50 -5.45
N TYR A 92 1.74 -1.96 -4.38
CA TYR A 92 1.04 -1.56 -3.18
C TYR A 92 1.28 -0.08 -2.93
N ILE A 93 0.19 0.69 -2.81
CA ILE A 93 0.25 2.13 -2.59
C ILE A 93 -0.03 2.42 -1.12
N ASN A 94 0.74 3.33 -0.51
CA ASN A 94 0.43 3.83 0.82
C ASN A 94 -0.61 4.94 0.73
N ALA A 95 -1.85 4.64 1.15
CA ALA A 95 -2.94 5.63 1.10
C ALA A 95 -2.67 6.85 2.00
N HIS A 96 -1.80 6.72 3.02
CA HIS A 96 -1.53 7.80 3.96
C HIS A 96 -0.92 9.04 3.30
N TYR A 97 -0.10 8.87 2.27
CA TYR A 97 0.65 9.96 1.65
C TYR A 97 0.02 10.46 0.34
N ILE A 98 -1.12 9.91 -0.08
CA ILE A 98 -1.84 10.38 -1.25
C ILE A 98 -2.49 11.73 -0.93
N VAL A 99 -2.18 12.76 -1.71
CA VAL A 99 -2.78 14.10 -1.59
C VAL A 99 -3.81 14.39 -2.68
N GLY A 100 -3.80 13.62 -3.77
CA GLY A 100 -4.76 13.77 -4.86
C GLY A 100 -4.66 12.66 -5.89
N MET A 101 -5.63 12.61 -6.80
CA MET A 101 -5.64 11.69 -7.93
C MET A 101 -6.23 12.40 -9.16
N THR A 102 -5.73 12.07 -10.35
CA THR A 102 -6.26 12.57 -11.62
C THR A 102 -6.53 11.39 -12.54
N ALA A 103 -7.72 11.36 -13.16
CA ALA A 103 -8.03 10.37 -14.18
C ALA A 103 -7.31 10.74 -15.48
N ILE A 104 -6.63 9.78 -16.11
CA ILE A 104 -5.97 9.94 -17.41
C ILE A 104 -6.42 8.78 -18.29
N GLU A 105 -7.40 9.00 -19.17
CA GLU A 105 -7.94 7.95 -20.04
C GLU A 105 -8.27 6.64 -19.29
N ASN A 106 -7.41 5.61 -19.41
CA ASN A 106 -7.53 4.29 -18.77
C ASN A 106 -6.59 4.10 -17.57
N SER A 107 -5.76 5.09 -17.25
CA SER A 107 -4.83 5.11 -16.12
C SER A 107 -5.25 6.17 -15.08
N THR A 108 -4.55 6.14 -13.94
CA THR A 108 -4.72 7.11 -12.86
C THR A 108 -3.37 7.68 -12.48
N LEU A 109 -3.27 9.00 -12.43
CA LEU A 109 -2.12 9.69 -11.85
C LEU A 109 -2.38 9.92 -10.36
N ILE A 110 -1.60 9.26 -9.52
CA ILE A 110 -1.62 9.41 -8.07
C ILE A 110 -0.62 10.52 -7.70
N HIS A 111 -1.07 11.50 -6.94
CA HIS A 111 -0.25 12.61 -6.45
C HIS A 111 0.09 12.36 -4.98
N PHE A 112 1.38 12.42 -4.66
CA PHE A 112 1.91 12.40 -3.31
C PHE A 112 2.39 13.79 -2.90
N GLN A 113 2.86 13.92 -1.65
CA GLN A 113 3.52 15.14 -1.19
C GLN A 113 4.80 15.43 -2.00
N GLU A 114 5.27 16.69 -1.94
CA GLU A 114 6.51 17.15 -2.59
C GLU A 114 6.52 17.01 -4.13
N GLY A 115 5.34 16.94 -4.75
CA GLY A 115 5.20 16.88 -6.22
C GLY A 115 5.52 15.52 -6.82
N ILE A 116 5.74 14.49 -5.99
CA ILE A 116 5.96 13.12 -6.46
C ILE A 116 4.66 12.56 -7.03
N GLN A 117 4.75 11.93 -8.21
CA GLN A 117 3.60 11.38 -8.92
C GLN A 117 3.88 9.94 -9.36
N LEU A 118 2.82 9.15 -9.44
CA LEU A 118 2.86 7.80 -9.98
C LEU A 118 1.65 7.58 -10.89
N GLU A 119 1.90 7.28 -12.16
CA GLU A 119 0.85 6.80 -13.05
C GLU A 119 0.69 5.28 -12.88
N VAL A 120 -0.56 4.84 -12.67
CA VAL A 120 -0.92 3.42 -12.59
C VAL A 120 -1.91 3.07 -13.69
N ASP A 121 -1.65 1.97 -14.39
CA ASP A 121 -2.55 1.37 -15.38
C ASP A 121 -3.75 0.69 -14.70
N GLU A 122 -4.56 1.49 -14.02
CA GLU A 122 -5.83 1.14 -13.40
C GLU A 122 -6.78 2.35 -13.47
N PRO A 123 -8.10 2.12 -13.66
CA PRO A 123 -9.06 3.21 -13.77
C PRO A 123 -9.24 3.95 -12.44
N PHE A 124 -9.47 5.26 -12.53
CA PHE A 124 -9.63 6.15 -11.37
C PHE A 124 -10.63 5.63 -10.34
N SER A 125 -11.76 5.08 -10.80
CA SER A 125 -12.81 4.54 -9.94
C SER A 125 -12.31 3.41 -9.04
N LEU A 126 -11.40 2.55 -9.53
CA LEU A 126 -10.80 1.48 -8.74
C LEU A 126 -9.82 2.06 -7.72
N VAL A 127 -8.90 2.91 -8.17
CA VAL A 127 -7.82 3.48 -7.33
C VAL A 127 -8.41 4.33 -6.20
N SER A 128 -9.35 5.21 -6.54
CA SER A 128 -10.05 6.07 -5.58
C SER A 128 -10.83 5.25 -4.55
N LYS A 129 -11.60 4.24 -5.01
CA LYS A 129 -12.31 3.32 -4.09
C LYS A 129 -11.36 2.64 -3.12
N LYS A 130 -10.23 2.11 -3.60
CA LYS A 130 -9.25 1.41 -2.76
C LYS A 130 -8.55 2.33 -1.76
N CYS A 131 -8.28 3.57 -2.15
CA CYS A 131 -7.79 4.59 -1.23
C CYS A 131 -8.82 4.88 -0.12
N HIS A 132 -10.09 5.11 -0.47
CA HIS A 132 -11.15 5.35 0.51
C HIS A 132 -11.36 4.18 1.47
N GLU A 133 -11.40 2.94 0.96
CA GLU A 133 -11.48 1.72 1.79
C GLU A 133 -10.31 1.64 2.77
N SER A 134 -9.10 2.00 2.33
CA SER A 134 -7.91 2.01 3.17
C SER A 134 -8.01 3.07 4.27
N LEU A 135 -8.30 4.32 3.90
CA LEU A 135 -8.42 5.41 4.86
C LEU A 135 -9.54 5.15 5.89
N ALA A 136 -10.65 4.55 5.47
CA ALA A 136 -11.71 4.11 6.37
C ALA A 136 -11.20 3.06 7.36
N LEU A 137 -10.53 1.99 6.89
CA LEU A 137 -9.94 0.96 7.76
C LEU A 137 -8.99 1.56 8.80
N LYS A 138 -8.10 2.46 8.37
CA LYS A 138 -7.18 3.17 9.25
C LYS A 138 -7.95 3.90 10.36
N HIS A 139 -8.96 4.69 9.97
CA HIS A 139 -9.78 5.44 10.91
C HIS A 139 -10.50 4.52 11.93
N PHE A 140 -11.06 3.40 11.47
CA PHE A 140 -11.69 2.41 12.36
C PHE A 140 -10.69 1.85 13.38
N ILE A 141 -9.52 1.40 12.93
CA ILE A 141 -8.52 0.80 13.81
C ILE A 141 -8.02 1.82 14.84
N GLU A 142 -7.66 3.03 14.41
CA GLU A 142 -7.10 4.06 15.28
C GLU A 142 -8.10 4.54 16.34
N ASN A 143 -9.39 4.66 15.99
CA ASN A 143 -10.42 5.09 16.95
C ASN A 143 -10.97 3.96 17.83
N THR A 144 -10.73 2.70 17.48
CA THR A 144 -11.15 1.56 18.31
C THR A 144 -10.08 1.21 19.36
N ILE A 145 -8.79 1.38 19.02
CA ILE A 145 -7.66 1.08 19.93
C ILE A 145 -7.40 2.23 20.92
N SER A 146 -7.93 3.43 20.67
CA SER A 146 -7.75 4.60 21.54
C SER A 146 -8.76 4.69 22.71
N ASN A 147 -9.59 3.66 22.92
CA ASN A 147 -10.49 3.50 24.07
C ASN A 147 -10.04 2.33 24.95
#